data_AF-A0A8T9BXF1-F1
#
_entry.id   AF-A0A8T9BXF1-F1
#
_cell.length_a   1.000
_cell.length_b   1.000
_cell.length_c   1.000
_cell.angle_alpha   90.00
_cell.angle_beta   90.00
_cell.angle_gamma   90.00
#
_symmetry.space_group_name_H-M   'P 1'
#
loop_
_entity.id
_entity.type
_entity.pdbx_description
1 polymer ?
#
loop_
_entity_poly.entity_id
_entity_poly.type
_entity_poly.pdbx_seq_one_letter_code
_entity_poly.pdbx_strand_id
1 'polypeptide(L)'
;MRNWLMGKCRYSKHAAQYKCVKSAHISLAVYTVYQHTRSPPSGEICIRYTIDALSELRKEIENFSQDNVDAIIVSSVVLAGAADDWEQWLVFVDGYAKALSFIKGHKVETTCPEPLGEDFQLRSFMMQSNNSAPSTSWPAMQQRMQSFITSVMILNNAIGLQSWRSIGFEDLEQLARIVDATLSLESESEVFHKLAWLRSWMFWIELRRPNESDEQQVLTCYFYALVLAVVPLFPAKYSESLMRVCAGRIEGVLQGLSEEVVDGYRLLELASV
;
A
#
# COMPACT_ATOMS: atom_id res chain seq x y z
N MET A 1 0.93 -10.51 -7.03
CA MET A 1 0.73 -9.29 -7.85
C MET A 1 0.18 -9.54 -9.28
N ARG A 2 0.37 -10.72 -9.89
CA ARG A 2 0.17 -10.96 -11.34
C ARG A 2 -1.23 -10.75 -11.93
N ASN A 3 -2.34 -10.75 -11.17
CA ASN A 3 -3.70 -10.69 -11.75
C ASN A 3 -4.59 -9.51 -11.28
N TRP A 4 -4.10 -8.63 -10.39
CA TRP A 4 -5.01 -7.76 -9.62
C TRP A 4 -5.24 -6.37 -10.24
N LEU A 5 -4.23 -5.78 -10.89
CA LEU A 5 -4.39 -4.55 -11.67
C LEU A 5 -5.34 -4.73 -12.87
N MET A 6 -5.43 -5.95 -13.39
CA MET A 6 -6.22 -6.31 -14.57
C MET A 6 -7.71 -6.57 -14.24
N GLY A 7 -8.06 -6.78 -12.97
CA GLY A 7 -9.43 -7.13 -12.55
C GLY A 7 -10.40 -5.95 -12.46
N LYS A 8 -9.90 -4.72 -12.32
CA LYS A 8 -10.75 -3.52 -12.35
C LYS A 8 -10.78 -2.94 -13.76
N CYS A 9 -11.76 -3.40 -14.53
CA CYS A 9 -12.08 -3.02 -15.92
C CYS A 9 -12.01 -1.49 -16.22
N ARG A 10 -12.08 -0.63 -15.18
CA ARG A 10 -12.05 0.83 -15.30
C ARG A 10 -10.65 1.41 -15.57
N TYR A 11 -9.58 0.85 -15.01
CA TYR A 11 -8.22 1.42 -15.19
C TYR A 11 -7.67 1.22 -16.61
N SER A 12 -7.93 0.06 -17.21
CA SER A 12 -7.53 -0.24 -18.59
C SER A 12 -8.24 0.64 -19.62
N LYS A 13 -9.50 1.04 -19.34
CA LYS A 13 -10.25 1.98 -20.20
C LYS A 13 -9.60 3.36 -20.21
N HIS A 14 -9.20 3.87 -19.04
CA HIS A 14 -8.51 5.15 -18.91
C HIS A 14 -7.12 5.11 -19.56
N ALA A 15 -6.40 3.98 -19.45
CA ALA A 15 -5.11 3.80 -20.14
C ALA A 15 -5.23 3.88 -21.67
N ALA A 16 -6.38 3.54 -22.25
CA ALA A 16 -6.62 3.69 -23.68
C ALA A 16 -6.91 5.15 -24.10
N GLN A 17 -7.39 5.99 -23.17
CA GLN A 17 -7.85 7.35 -23.45
C GLN A 17 -6.81 8.42 -23.07
N TYR A 18 -6.08 8.21 -21.97
CA TYR A 18 -5.16 9.19 -21.39
C TYR A 18 -3.72 8.70 -21.43
N LYS A 19 -2.84 9.51 -22.02
CA LYS A 19 -1.41 9.17 -22.17
C LYS A 19 -0.70 9.04 -20.82
N CYS A 20 -1.04 9.90 -19.85
CA CYS A 20 -0.49 9.82 -18.50
C CYS A 20 -0.78 8.45 -17.85
N VAL A 21 -1.99 7.90 -18.03
CA VAL A 21 -2.38 6.61 -17.46
C VAL A 21 -1.68 5.48 -18.17
N LYS A 22 -1.58 5.55 -19.50
CA LYS A 22 -0.84 4.57 -20.30
C LYS A 22 0.62 4.48 -19.88
N SER A 23 1.32 5.62 -19.84
CA SER A 23 2.74 5.66 -19.50
C SER A 23 2.99 5.23 -18.05
N ALA A 24 2.13 5.61 -17.11
CA ALA A 24 2.23 5.18 -15.72
C ALA A 24 2.12 3.65 -15.60
N HIS A 25 1.15 3.02 -16.28
CA HIS A 25 1.00 1.57 -16.26
C HIS A 25 2.20 0.85 -16.87
N ILE A 26 2.75 1.37 -17.97
CA ILE A 26 3.95 0.79 -18.59
C ILE A 26 5.14 0.90 -17.63
N SER A 27 5.32 2.06 -16.99
CA SER A 27 6.35 2.25 -15.95
C SER A 27 6.22 1.22 -14.84
N LEU A 28 5.02 1.04 -14.26
CA LEU A 28 4.80 0.04 -13.20
C LEU A 28 5.07 -1.40 -13.67
N ALA A 29 4.65 -1.75 -14.88
CA ALA A 29 4.87 -3.08 -15.44
C ALA A 29 6.36 -3.36 -15.66
N VAL A 30 7.09 -2.40 -16.23
CA VAL A 30 8.53 -2.51 -16.48
C VAL A 30 9.31 -2.47 -15.17
N TYR A 31 8.90 -1.65 -14.20
CA TYR A 31 9.44 -1.64 -12.85
C TYR A 31 9.36 -3.02 -12.21
N THR A 32 8.20 -3.69 -12.33
CA THR A 32 8.02 -5.04 -11.83
C THR A 32 9.02 -6.02 -12.46
N VAL A 33 9.25 -5.92 -13.78
CA VAL A 33 10.26 -6.74 -14.48
C VAL A 33 11.67 -6.39 -14.01
N TYR A 34 11.98 -5.11 -13.85
CA TYR A 34 13.27 -4.62 -13.37
C TYR A 34 13.57 -5.12 -11.95
N GLN A 35 12.60 -5.12 -11.05
CA GLN A 35 12.78 -5.62 -9.68
C GLN A 35 13.20 -7.11 -9.64
N HIS A 36 12.72 -7.92 -10.60
CA HIS A 36 13.08 -9.35 -10.68
C HIS A 36 14.36 -9.61 -11.46
N THR A 37 14.62 -8.83 -12.53
CA THR A 37 15.73 -9.11 -13.46
C THR A 37 16.97 -8.29 -13.18
N ARG A 38 16.82 -7.13 -12.54
CA ARG A 38 17.86 -6.09 -12.36
C ARG A 38 18.57 -5.74 -13.67
N SER A 39 17.89 -5.88 -14.81
CA SER A 39 18.50 -5.65 -16.12
C SER A 39 18.56 -4.15 -16.46
N PRO A 40 19.72 -3.60 -16.88
CA PRO A 40 19.85 -2.19 -17.22
C PRO A 40 18.83 -1.69 -18.25
N PRO A 41 18.52 -2.43 -19.33
CA PRO A 41 17.50 -1.99 -20.30
C PRO A 41 16.11 -1.81 -19.67
N SER A 42 15.72 -2.65 -18.70
CA SER A 42 14.43 -2.50 -18.02
C SER A 42 14.42 -1.24 -17.14
N GLY A 43 15.55 -0.93 -16.49
CA GLY A 43 15.70 0.30 -15.71
C GLY A 43 15.54 1.55 -16.58
N GLU A 44 16.23 1.61 -17.74
CA GLU A 44 16.12 2.74 -18.68
C GLU A 44 14.69 2.93 -19.21
N ILE A 45 14.02 1.82 -19.58
CA ILE A 45 12.64 1.87 -20.04
C ILE A 45 11.70 2.36 -18.92
N CYS A 46 11.91 1.90 -17.68
CA CYS A 46 11.14 2.34 -16.51
C CYS A 46 11.26 3.86 -16.32
N ILE A 47 12.49 4.38 -16.28
CA ILE A 47 12.75 5.82 -16.13
C ILE A 47 12.06 6.62 -17.24
N ARG A 48 12.21 6.20 -18.50
CA ARG A 48 11.58 6.88 -19.64
C ARG A 48 10.06 6.99 -19.48
N TYR A 49 9.38 5.88 -19.21
CA TYR A 49 7.92 5.89 -19.06
C TYR A 49 7.45 6.62 -17.80
N THR A 50 8.25 6.65 -16.73
CA THR A 50 7.97 7.48 -15.54
C THR A 50 8.03 8.97 -15.90
N ILE A 51 9.05 9.41 -16.64
CA ILE A 51 9.18 10.80 -17.09
C ILE A 51 8.01 11.18 -18.02
N ASP A 52 7.69 10.33 -18.99
CA ASP A 52 6.56 10.54 -19.90
C ASP A 52 5.24 10.65 -19.13
N ALA A 53 5.02 9.77 -18.16
CA ALA A 53 3.82 9.79 -17.32
C ALA A 53 3.71 11.08 -16.50
N LEU A 54 4.80 11.55 -15.89
CA LEU A 54 4.83 12.81 -15.12
C LEU A 54 4.56 14.03 -16.01
N SER A 55 5.17 14.06 -17.21
CA SER A 55 4.98 15.14 -18.18
C SER A 55 3.51 15.24 -18.62
N GLU A 56 2.90 14.11 -18.98
CA GLU A 56 1.50 14.08 -19.40
C GLU A 56 0.56 14.33 -18.21
N LEU A 57 0.86 13.79 -17.02
CA LEU A 57 0.07 14.05 -15.81
C LEU A 57 0.03 15.54 -15.47
N ARG A 58 1.16 16.25 -15.62
CA ARG A 58 1.19 17.70 -15.43
C ARG A 58 0.25 18.43 -16.39
N LYS A 59 0.20 18.02 -17.67
CA LYS A 59 -0.73 18.60 -18.66
C LYS A 59 -2.19 18.36 -18.30
N GLU A 60 -2.51 17.17 -17.79
CA GLU A 60 -3.88 16.86 -17.34
C GLU A 60 -4.26 17.71 -16.12
N ILE A 61 -3.34 17.91 -15.17
CA ILE A 61 -3.55 18.79 -14.01
C ILE A 61 -3.73 20.26 -14.44
N GLU A 62 -2.92 20.74 -15.39
CA GLU A 62 -3.04 22.10 -15.94
C GLU A 62 -4.39 22.33 -16.66
N ASN A 63 -4.94 21.28 -17.28
CA ASN A 63 -6.24 21.29 -17.96
C ASN A 63 -7.31 20.53 -17.17
N PHE A 64 -7.33 20.71 -15.86
CA PHE A 64 -8.21 19.96 -14.97
C PHE A 64 -9.69 20.11 -15.36
N SER A 65 -10.40 18.99 -15.42
CA SER A 65 -11.83 18.93 -15.71
C SER A 65 -12.50 17.71 -15.08
N GLN A 66 -13.82 17.65 -15.18
CA GLN A 66 -14.61 16.48 -14.77
C GLN A 66 -14.26 15.22 -15.58
N ASP A 67 -13.77 15.37 -16.81
CA ASP A 67 -13.49 14.25 -17.71
C ASP A 67 -12.17 13.57 -17.38
N ASN A 68 -11.15 14.31 -16.94
CA ASN A 68 -9.79 13.78 -16.72
C ASN A 68 -9.43 13.53 -15.25
N VAL A 69 -10.35 13.77 -14.32
CA VAL A 69 -10.16 13.55 -12.88
C VAL A 69 -9.66 12.14 -12.56
N ASP A 70 -10.27 11.12 -13.15
CA ASP A 70 -9.91 9.71 -12.93
C ASP A 70 -8.53 9.40 -13.51
N ALA A 71 -8.16 10.02 -14.63
CA ALA A 71 -6.85 9.86 -15.23
C ALA A 71 -5.75 10.40 -14.28
N ILE A 72 -5.98 11.58 -13.69
CA ILE A 72 -5.05 12.19 -12.74
C ILE A 72 -4.89 11.29 -11.51
N ILE A 73 -5.99 10.84 -10.90
CA ILE A 73 -5.97 9.95 -9.72
C ILE A 73 -5.20 8.67 -10.02
N VAL A 74 -5.57 7.98 -11.10
CA VAL A 74 -5.01 6.67 -11.45
C VAL A 74 -3.52 6.79 -11.77
N SER A 75 -3.12 7.77 -12.58
CA SER A 75 -1.70 8.01 -12.88
C SER A 75 -0.88 8.29 -11.63
N SER A 76 -1.37 9.12 -10.71
CA SER A 76 -0.66 9.43 -9.47
C SER A 76 -0.49 8.19 -8.58
N VAL A 77 -1.52 7.35 -8.41
CA VAL A 77 -1.43 6.10 -7.64
C VAL A 77 -0.47 5.12 -8.27
N VAL A 78 -0.56 4.93 -9.60
CA VAL A 78 0.29 3.99 -10.33
C VAL A 78 1.76 4.42 -10.29
N LEU A 79 2.04 5.72 -10.42
CA LEU A 79 3.39 6.28 -10.28
C LEU A 79 3.96 6.03 -8.89
N ALA A 80 3.19 6.26 -7.82
CA ALA A 80 3.62 5.96 -6.45
C ALA A 80 3.97 4.47 -6.27
N GLY A 81 3.27 3.56 -6.96
CA GLY A 81 3.61 2.13 -6.98
C GLY A 81 4.89 1.79 -7.76
N ALA A 82 5.30 2.64 -8.70
CA ALA A 82 6.48 2.46 -9.56
C ALA A 82 7.74 3.17 -9.06
N ALA A 83 7.70 3.75 -7.85
CA ALA A 83 8.85 4.45 -7.28
C ALA A 83 10.06 3.51 -7.05
N ASP A 84 11.26 4.00 -7.33
CA ASP A 84 12.52 3.25 -7.26
C ASP A 84 13.32 3.46 -5.97
N ASP A 85 13.03 4.52 -5.23
CA ASP A 85 13.58 4.78 -3.89
C ASP A 85 12.57 5.51 -2.99
N TRP A 86 12.97 5.74 -1.73
CA TRP A 86 12.13 6.47 -0.78
C TRP A 86 11.85 7.90 -1.23
N GLU A 87 12.84 8.64 -1.73
CA GLU A 87 12.67 10.05 -2.12
C GLU A 87 11.63 10.19 -3.24
N GLN A 88 11.74 9.38 -4.29
CA GLN A 88 10.78 9.34 -5.38
C GLN A 88 9.40 8.88 -4.89
N TRP A 89 9.34 7.88 -4.00
CA TRP A 89 8.08 7.44 -3.41
C TRP A 89 7.40 8.57 -2.62
N LEU A 90 8.18 9.32 -1.82
CA LEU A 90 7.71 10.49 -1.09
C LEU A 90 7.12 11.57 -2.01
N VAL A 91 7.81 11.88 -3.11
CA VAL A 91 7.35 12.87 -4.09
C VAL A 91 6.04 12.44 -4.73
N PHE A 92 5.90 11.17 -5.10
CA PHE A 92 4.69 10.66 -5.74
C PHE A 92 3.51 10.58 -4.78
N VAL A 93 3.74 10.13 -3.54
CA VAL A 93 2.70 10.10 -2.50
C VAL A 93 2.25 11.54 -2.18
N ASP A 94 3.15 12.49 -1.99
CA ASP A 94 2.76 13.90 -1.75
C ASP A 94 2.03 14.51 -2.96
N GLY A 95 2.45 14.18 -4.18
CA GLY A 95 1.78 14.60 -5.42
C GLY A 95 0.35 14.08 -5.50
N TYR A 96 0.16 12.81 -5.16
CA TYR A 96 -1.16 12.18 -5.04
C TYR A 96 -2.03 12.88 -3.98
N ALA A 97 -1.47 13.20 -2.80
CA ALA A 97 -2.15 13.94 -1.74
C ALA A 97 -2.73 15.27 -2.24
N LYS A 98 -1.91 16.01 -2.97
CA LYS A 98 -2.28 17.32 -3.53
C LYS A 98 -3.38 17.17 -4.57
N ALA A 99 -3.25 16.19 -5.47
CA ALA A 99 -4.29 15.89 -6.45
C ALA A 99 -5.62 15.56 -5.78
N LEU A 100 -5.62 14.67 -4.77
CA LEU A 100 -6.83 14.34 -4.01
C LEU A 100 -7.47 15.56 -3.34
N SER A 101 -6.66 16.39 -2.69
CA SER A 101 -7.14 17.59 -1.99
C SER A 101 -7.76 18.58 -2.96
N PHE A 102 -7.13 18.76 -4.13
CA PHE A 102 -7.60 19.60 -5.20
C PHE A 102 -8.95 19.10 -5.76
N ILE A 103 -9.07 17.80 -6.04
CA ILE A 103 -10.30 17.18 -6.55
C ILE A 103 -11.46 17.33 -5.55
N LYS A 104 -11.19 17.09 -4.26
CA LYS A 104 -12.17 17.27 -3.18
C LYS A 104 -12.65 18.72 -3.07
N GLY A 105 -11.74 19.69 -3.19
CA GLY A 105 -12.09 21.11 -3.17
C GLY A 105 -13.04 21.51 -4.30
N HIS A 106 -12.92 20.88 -5.46
CA HIS A 106 -13.75 21.16 -6.64
C HIS A 106 -15.06 20.34 -6.70
N LYS A 107 -15.31 19.44 -5.73
CA LYS A 107 -16.51 18.57 -5.66
C LYS A 107 -16.78 17.79 -6.96
N VAL A 108 -15.71 17.35 -7.61
CA VAL A 108 -15.75 16.62 -8.88
C VAL A 108 -16.10 15.16 -8.61
N GLU A 109 -17.02 14.60 -9.41
CA GLU A 109 -17.40 13.19 -9.30
C GLU A 109 -16.33 12.29 -9.91
N THR A 110 -16.21 11.05 -9.47
CA THR A 110 -15.21 10.11 -9.99
C THR A 110 -15.88 8.80 -10.35
N THR A 111 -15.48 8.19 -11.46
CA THR A 111 -15.90 6.82 -11.78
C THR A 111 -14.99 5.78 -11.15
N CYS A 112 -13.89 6.22 -10.52
CA CYS A 112 -12.99 5.44 -9.69
C CYS A 112 -13.03 5.97 -8.24
N PRO A 113 -14.14 5.77 -7.49
CA PRO A 113 -14.25 6.28 -6.12
C PRO A 113 -13.27 5.64 -5.15
N GLU A 114 -12.68 4.49 -5.49
CA GLU A 114 -11.93 3.69 -4.52
C GLU A 114 -10.65 4.37 -4.04
N PRO A 115 -9.83 5.02 -4.89
CA PRO A 115 -8.72 5.85 -4.43
C PRO A 115 -9.18 7.14 -3.73
N LEU A 116 -10.39 7.66 -4.01
CA LEU A 116 -10.93 8.86 -3.36
C LEU A 116 -11.54 8.61 -1.98
N GLY A 117 -11.89 7.36 -1.68
CA GLY A 117 -12.55 6.95 -0.45
C GLY A 117 -11.81 7.40 0.81
N GLU A 118 -12.56 7.66 1.88
CA GLU A 118 -12.05 7.79 3.25
C GLU A 118 -11.22 6.55 3.66
N ASP A 119 -11.50 5.44 2.99
CA ASP A 119 -10.89 4.15 3.26
C ASP A 119 -9.53 3.91 2.62
N PHE A 120 -9.14 4.71 1.63
CA PHE A 120 -7.90 4.51 0.91
C PHE A 120 -6.69 4.94 1.76
N GLN A 121 -5.91 3.96 2.21
CA GLN A 121 -4.81 4.12 3.16
C GLN A 121 -3.85 5.27 2.86
N LEU A 122 -3.44 5.43 1.60
CA LEU A 122 -2.53 6.52 1.23
C LEU A 122 -3.12 7.89 1.57
N ARG A 123 -4.44 8.09 1.41
CA ARG A 123 -5.08 9.36 1.78
C ARG A 123 -4.85 9.70 3.23
N SER A 124 -4.94 8.71 4.10
CA SER A 124 -4.84 8.90 5.53
C SER A 124 -3.38 9.04 6.01
N PHE A 125 -2.42 8.46 5.28
CA PHE A 125 -0.98 8.62 5.53
C PHE A 125 -0.45 10.03 5.18
N MET A 126 -1.18 10.78 4.35
CA MET A 126 -0.76 12.06 3.78
C MET A 126 -1.10 13.30 4.63
N MET A 127 -1.68 13.10 5.81
CA MET A 127 -1.87 14.20 6.77
C MET A 127 -0.55 14.49 7.49
N GLN A 128 -0.12 15.76 7.44
CA GLN A 128 1.14 16.23 8.01
C GLN A 128 1.37 15.70 9.43
N SER A 129 2.54 15.12 9.64
CA SER A 129 3.06 14.76 10.96
C SER A 129 4.38 15.48 11.19
N ASN A 130 4.65 15.79 12.46
CA ASN A 130 5.88 16.41 12.93
C ASN A 130 7.12 15.57 12.53
N ASN A 131 8.24 16.23 12.26
CA ASN A 131 9.54 15.60 11.97
C ASN A 131 10.12 14.76 13.14
N SER A 132 9.39 14.60 14.23
CA SER A 132 9.79 13.75 15.36
C SER A 132 9.50 12.29 15.02
N ALA A 133 10.50 11.61 14.45
CA ALA A 133 10.46 10.16 14.30
C ALA A 133 10.25 9.50 15.68
N PRO A 134 9.28 8.58 15.85
CA PRO A 134 9.25 7.75 17.04
C PRO A 134 10.55 6.93 17.07
N SER A 135 11.41 7.16 18.07
CA SER A 135 12.67 6.43 18.22
C SER A 135 12.39 5.01 18.72
N THR A 136 11.83 4.16 17.88
CA THR A 136 11.77 2.73 18.15
C THR A 136 13.15 2.16 17.85
N SER A 137 13.80 1.56 18.85
CA SER A 137 15.09 0.91 18.66
C SER A 137 14.92 -0.35 17.79
N TRP A 138 15.98 -0.71 17.06
CA TRP A 138 15.98 -1.92 16.23
C TRP A 138 15.59 -3.20 16.99
N PRO A 139 16.09 -3.44 18.22
CA PRO A 139 15.67 -4.61 18.99
C PRO A 139 14.18 -4.63 19.32
N ALA A 140 13.57 -3.47 19.57
CA ALA A 140 12.14 -3.38 19.82
C ALA A 140 11.32 -3.72 18.57
N MET A 141 11.79 -3.31 17.39
CA MET A 141 11.16 -3.66 16.11
C MET A 141 11.25 -5.17 15.84
N GLN A 142 12.42 -5.77 16.07
CA GLN A 142 12.61 -7.21 15.96
C GLN A 142 11.68 -7.97 16.92
N GLN A 143 11.56 -7.54 18.17
CA GLN A 143 10.66 -8.16 19.13
C GLN A 143 9.20 -8.09 18.67
N ARG A 144 8.72 -6.93 18.22
CA ARG A 144 7.37 -6.76 17.65
C ARG A 144 7.13 -7.70 16.46
N MET A 145 8.10 -7.80 15.56
CA MET A 145 8.02 -8.66 14.39
C MET A 145 7.95 -10.15 14.77
N GLN A 146 8.72 -10.58 15.77
CA GLN A 146 8.66 -11.95 16.28
C GLN A 146 7.32 -12.27 16.97
N SER A 147 6.76 -11.31 17.73
CA SER A 147 5.40 -11.42 18.29
C SER A 147 4.34 -11.52 17.19
N PHE A 148 4.47 -10.72 16.13
CA PHE A 148 3.59 -10.79 14.97
C PHE A 148 3.66 -12.15 14.25
N ILE A 149 4.85 -12.65 13.95
CA ILE A 149 5.05 -13.95 13.30
C ILE A 149 4.43 -15.07 14.14
N THR A 150 4.65 -15.05 15.45
CA THR A 150 4.04 -16.00 16.38
C THR A 150 2.51 -15.95 16.29
N SER A 151 1.94 -14.75 16.25
CA SER A 151 0.49 -14.55 16.14
C SER A 151 -0.09 -15.10 14.82
N VAL A 152 0.63 -14.94 13.70
CA VAL A 152 0.25 -15.52 12.40
C VAL A 152 0.33 -17.05 12.44
N MET A 153 1.36 -17.62 13.07
CA MET A 153 1.48 -19.08 13.20
C MET A 153 0.35 -19.68 14.04
N ILE A 154 -0.05 -19.01 15.12
CA ILE A 154 -1.22 -19.43 15.93
C ILE A 154 -2.49 -19.34 15.09
N LEU A 155 -2.67 -18.26 14.34
CA LEU A 155 -3.82 -18.07 13.45
C LEU A 155 -3.95 -19.18 12.39
N ASN A 156 -2.82 -19.63 11.82
CA ASN A 156 -2.79 -20.73 10.86
C ASN A 156 -3.35 -22.04 11.42
N ASN A 157 -3.23 -22.26 12.74
CA ASN A 157 -3.81 -23.44 13.39
C ASN A 157 -5.32 -23.31 13.62
N ALA A 158 -5.84 -22.08 13.69
CA ALA A 158 -7.26 -21.79 13.89
C ALA A 158 -8.05 -21.72 12.57
N ILE A 159 -7.42 -21.26 11.50
CA ILE A 159 -8.04 -21.12 10.17
C ILE A 159 -7.80 -22.42 9.36
N GLY A 160 -8.87 -22.98 8.80
CA GLY A 160 -8.74 -24.13 7.91
C GLY A 160 -7.86 -23.83 6.68
N LEU A 161 -7.02 -24.78 6.26
CA LEU A 161 -6.03 -24.63 5.18
C LEU A 161 -6.62 -24.05 3.87
N GLN A 162 -7.87 -24.39 3.55
CA GLN A 162 -8.55 -23.88 2.37
C GLN A 162 -8.86 -22.39 2.48
N SER A 163 -9.34 -21.92 3.63
CA SER A 163 -9.57 -20.49 3.91
C SER A 163 -8.24 -19.74 3.97
N TRP A 164 -7.21 -20.34 4.58
CA TRP A 164 -5.85 -19.77 4.65
C TRP A 164 -5.32 -19.36 3.27
N ARG A 165 -5.41 -20.28 2.30
CA ARG A 165 -4.94 -20.06 0.93
C ARG A 165 -5.86 -19.15 0.12
N SER A 166 -7.18 -19.36 0.21
CA SER A 166 -8.13 -18.64 -0.63
C SER A 166 -8.31 -17.18 -0.24
N ILE A 167 -8.18 -16.85 1.06
CA ILE A 167 -8.31 -15.48 1.58
C ILE A 167 -7.01 -14.69 1.41
N GLY A 168 -5.85 -15.36 1.44
CA GLY A 168 -4.54 -14.74 1.19
C GLY A 168 -3.63 -14.62 2.41
N PHE A 169 -3.85 -15.45 3.45
CA PHE A 169 -2.97 -15.50 4.62
C PHE A 169 -1.59 -16.09 4.30
N GLU A 170 -1.50 -16.99 3.31
CA GLU A 170 -0.21 -17.50 2.82
C GLU A 170 0.66 -16.38 2.25
N ASP A 171 0.07 -15.45 1.50
CA ASP A 171 0.81 -14.29 1.01
C ASP A 171 1.23 -13.35 2.15
N LEU A 172 0.38 -13.17 3.17
CA LEU A 172 0.70 -12.37 4.36
C LEU A 172 1.87 -12.98 5.14
N GLU A 173 1.88 -14.30 5.31
CA GLU A 173 2.98 -15.02 5.97
C GLU A 173 4.29 -14.84 5.19
N GLN A 174 4.24 -14.99 3.86
CA GLN A 174 5.41 -14.75 3.01
C GLN A 174 5.89 -13.29 3.11
N LEU A 175 4.96 -12.33 3.17
CA LEU A 175 5.27 -10.93 3.34
C LEU A 175 5.94 -10.67 4.70
N ALA A 176 5.43 -11.25 5.78
CA ALA A 176 6.00 -11.14 7.13
C ALA A 176 7.45 -11.67 7.17
N ARG A 177 7.74 -12.79 6.51
CA ARG A 177 9.10 -13.33 6.41
C ARG A 177 10.05 -12.41 5.63
N ILE A 178 9.56 -11.77 4.56
CA ILE A 178 10.34 -10.79 3.81
C ILE A 178 10.66 -9.57 4.66
N VAL A 179 9.68 -9.08 5.43
CA VAL A 179 9.84 -7.95 6.35
C VAL A 179 10.83 -8.28 7.47
N ASP A 180 10.73 -9.46 8.09
CA ASP A 180 11.67 -9.91 9.12
C ASP A 180 13.11 -9.99 8.60
N ALA A 181 13.30 -10.50 7.38
CA ALA A 181 14.60 -10.51 6.71
C ALA A 181 15.09 -9.11 6.26
N THR A 182 14.22 -8.09 6.28
CA THR A 182 14.52 -6.69 5.95
C THR A 182 14.95 -5.89 7.18
N LEU A 183 14.51 -6.32 8.37
CA LEU A 183 15.30 -6.10 9.58
C LEU A 183 16.67 -6.76 9.35
N SER A 184 17.71 -6.68 10.16
CA SER A 184 19.10 -7.05 9.74
C SER A 184 19.72 -6.32 8.52
N LEU A 185 19.01 -5.64 7.61
CA LEU A 185 19.63 -4.86 6.53
C LEU A 185 20.09 -3.48 7.04
N GLU A 186 21.23 -3.03 6.52
CA GLU A 186 21.82 -1.73 6.89
C GLU A 186 21.59 -0.65 5.82
N SER A 187 21.29 -1.03 4.57
CA SER A 187 21.12 -0.11 3.45
C SER A 187 19.66 0.30 3.25
N GLU A 188 19.37 1.60 3.28
CA GLU A 188 18.02 2.14 3.03
C GLU A 188 17.48 1.77 1.64
N SER A 189 18.35 1.71 0.62
CA SER A 189 17.96 1.31 -0.74
C SER A 189 17.55 -0.17 -0.80
N GLU A 190 18.28 -1.04 -0.10
CA GLU A 190 17.92 -2.45 -0.02
C GLU A 190 16.62 -2.66 0.76
N VAL A 191 16.44 -1.94 1.87
CA VAL A 191 15.20 -1.92 2.64
C VAL A 191 14.03 -1.49 1.75
N PHE A 192 14.18 -0.41 0.99
CA PHE A 192 13.14 0.07 0.08
C PHE A 192 12.70 -1.01 -0.92
N HIS A 193 13.66 -1.67 -1.57
CA HIS A 193 13.35 -2.70 -2.56
C HIS A 193 12.74 -3.95 -1.93
N LYS A 194 13.21 -4.38 -0.76
CA LYS A 194 12.64 -5.54 -0.05
C LYS A 194 11.22 -5.28 0.43
N LEU A 195 10.91 -4.04 0.83
CA LEU A 195 9.55 -3.61 1.17
C LEU A 195 8.67 -3.31 -0.03
N ALA A 196 9.11 -3.52 -1.29
CA ALA A 196 8.28 -3.26 -2.46
C ALA A 196 6.94 -4.00 -2.43
N TRP A 197 6.94 -5.24 -1.93
CA TRP A 197 5.71 -6.00 -1.82
C TRP A 197 4.79 -5.45 -0.71
N LEU A 198 5.35 -5.08 0.45
CA LEU A 198 4.59 -4.47 1.56
C LEU A 198 3.94 -3.16 1.09
N ARG A 199 4.74 -2.28 0.48
CA ARG A 199 4.27 -1.03 -0.10
C ARG A 199 3.13 -1.29 -1.07
N SER A 200 3.29 -2.22 -2.01
CA SER A 200 2.22 -2.61 -2.94
C SER A 200 0.94 -3.04 -2.22
N TRP A 201 1.03 -3.85 -1.16
CA TRP A 201 -0.15 -4.23 -0.38
C TRP A 201 -0.86 -3.03 0.27
N MET A 202 -0.13 -2.01 0.74
CA MET A 202 -0.72 -0.79 1.29
C MET A 202 -1.62 -0.06 0.26
N PHE A 203 -1.31 -0.18 -1.03
CA PHE A 203 -2.16 0.36 -2.10
C PHE A 203 -3.40 -0.49 -2.37
N TRP A 204 -3.29 -1.81 -2.27
CA TRP A 204 -4.27 -2.72 -2.87
C TRP A 204 -5.12 -3.49 -1.86
N ILE A 205 -4.71 -3.64 -0.60
CA ILE A 205 -5.41 -4.50 0.38
C ILE A 205 -6.86 -4.05 0.59
N GLU A 206 -7.11 -2.74 0.70
CA GLU A 206 -8.45 -2.17 0.85
C GLU A 206 -9.28 -2.25 -0.43
N LEU A 207 -8.64 -2.48 -1.57
CA LEU A 207 -9.33 -2.74 -2.84
C LEU A 207 -9.72 -4.21 -2.98
N ARG A 208 -9.25 -5.10 -2.09
CA ARG A 208 -9.63 -6.51 -2.01
C ARG A 208 -10.94 -6.74 -1.24
N ARG A 209 -11.92 -5.84 -1.35
CA ARG A 209 -13.24 -5.97 -0.69
C ARG A 209 -14.33 -6.61 -1.58
N PRO A 210 -14.19 -7.81 -2.19
CA PRO A 210 -15.34 -8.44 -2.79
C PRO A 210 -16.24 -9.13 -1.74
N ASN A 211 -15.74 -9.54 -0.57
CA ASN A 211 -16.57 -10.24 0.44
C ASN A 211 -16.34 -9.72 1.88
N GLU A 212 -17.41 -9.40 2.59
CA GLU A 212 -17.39 -8.94 3.99
C GLU A 212 -17.18 -10.08 5.01
N SER A 213 -16.54 -11.20 4.61
CA SER A 213 -16.33 -12.35 5.51
C SER A 213 -15.37 -11.98 6.64
N ASP A 214 -15.64 -12.51 7.83
CA ASP A 214 -14.81 -12.31 9.03
C ASP A 214 -13.32 -12.61 8.76
N GLU A 215 -13.00 -13.65 8.00
CA GLU A 215 -11.59 -13.97 7.67
C GLU A 215 -10.89 -12.92 6.81
N GLN A 216 -11.62 -12.21 5.94
CA GLN A 216 -11.06 -11.08 5.17
C GLN A 216 -10.82 -9.86 6.05
N GLN A 217 -11.69 -9.63 7.02
CA GLN A 217 -11.51 -8.58 8.02
C GLN A 217 -10.31 -8.89 8.93
N VAL A 218 -10.18 -10.15 9.37
CA VAL A 218 -9.01 -10.64 10.12
C VAL A 218 -7.73 -10.48 9.31
N LEU A 219 -7.70 -10.87 8.03
CA LEU A 219 -6.53 -10.66 7.17
C LEU A 219 -6.14 -9.18 7.11
N THR A 220 -7.13 -8.29 6.98
CA THR A 220 -6.92 -6.84 6.94
C THR A 220 -6.33 -6.34 8.26
N CYS A 221 -6.85 -6.79 9.40
CA CYS A 221 -6.33 -6.49 10.74
C CYS A 221 -4.85 -6.90 10.88
N TYR A 222 -4.53 -8.16 10.55
CA TYR A 222 -3.14 -8.64 10.59
C TYR A 222 -2.23 -7.91 9.59
N PHE A 223 -2.72 -7.53 8.42
CA PHE A 223 -1.94 -6.71 7.50
C PHE A 223 -1.56 -5.35 8.12
N TYR A 224 -2.49 -4.66 8.77
CA TYR A 224 -2.19 -3.39 9.44
C TYR A 224 -1.29 -3.57 10.66
N ALA A 225 -1.42 -4.67 11.40
CA ALA A 225 -0.51 -5.00 12.49
C ALA A 225 0.92 -5.24 11.98
N LEU A 226 1.09 -5.88 10.82
CA LEU A 226 2.39 -6.01 10.16
C LEU A 226 2.99 -4.65 9.80
N VAL A 227 2.21 -3.76 9.19
CA VAL A 227 2.67 -2.40 8.86
C VAL A 227 3.05 -1.64 10.12
N LEU A 228 2.24 -1.72 11.19
CA LEU A 228 2.49 -1.07 12.48
C LEU A 228 3.82 -1.52 13.10
N ALA A 229 4.12 -2.82 13.05
CA ALA A 229 5.36 -3.40 13.57
C ALA A 229 6.62 -2.81 12.93
N VAL A 230 6.52 -2.30 11.69
CA VAL A 230 7.67 -1.82 10.91
C VAL A 230 7.56 -0.38 10.42
N VAL A 231 6.68 0.42 11.02
CA VAL A 231 6.57 1.86 10.73
C VAL A 231 7.93 2.59 10.69
N PRO A 232 8.90 2.33 11.59
CA PRO A 232 10.17 3.05 11.56
C PRO A 232 11.06 2.75 10.33
N LEU A 233 10.72 1.74 9.51
CA LEU A 233 11.37 1.52 8.21
C LEU A 233 10.89 2.48 7.12
N PHE A 234 9.76 3.15 7.34
CA PHE A 234 9.23 4.16 6.42
C PHE A 234 9.82 5.54 6.72
N PRO A 235 9.81 6.46 5.74
CA PRO A 235 10.27 7.82 5.96
C PRO A 235 9.58 8.49 7.15
N ALA A 236 10.39 9.10 8.03
CA ALA A 236 9.97 9.64 9.32
C ALA A 236 8.74 10.57 9.26
N LYS A 237 8.60 11.34 8.18
CA LYS A 237 7.47 12.27 7.98
C LYS A 237 6.09 11.60 7.93
N TYR A 238 6.03 10.28 7.75
CA TYR A 238 4.78 9.52 7.74
C TYR A 238 4.62 8.60 8.95
N SER A 239 5.58 8.53 9.88
CA SER A 239 5.52 7.53 10.95
C SER A 239 4.27 7.68 11.82
N GLU A 240 3.96 8.89 12.30
CA GLU A 240 2.77 9.13 13.13
C GLU A 240 1.46 8.88 12.36
N SER A 241 1.40 9.31 11.09
CA SER A 241 0.22 9.12 10.25
C SER A 241 0.00 7.64 9.95
N LEU A 242 1.08 6.89 9.66
CA LEU A 242 1.05 5.44 9.50
C LEU A 242 0.57 4.75 10.78
N MET A 243 1.13 5.09 11.94
CA MET A 243 0.73 4.51 13.22
C MET A 243 -0.75 4.74 13.50
N ARG A 244 -1.20 5.99 13.42
CA ARG A 244 -2.60 6.37 13.70
C ARG A 244 -3.58 5.66 12.77
N VAL A 245 -3.25 5.57 11.48
CA VAL A 245 -4.12 4.93 10.49
C VAL A 245 -4.16 3.42 10.68
N CYS A 246 -3.02 2.77 10.93
CA CYS A 246 -3.00 1.33 11.19
C CYS A 246 -3.78 1.00 12.46
N ALA A 247 -3.56 1.73 13.55
CA ALA A 247 -4.29 1.55 14.81
C ALA A 247 -5.80 1.75 14.62
N GLY A 248 -6.22 2.85 13.99
CA GLY A 248 -7.64 3.11 13.75
C GLY A 248 -8.32 2.07 12.84
N ARG A 249 -7.56 1.46 11.92
CA ARG A 249 -8.08 0.37 11.07
C ARG A 249 -8.23 -0.95 11.83
N ILE A 250 -7.26 -1.28 12.67
CA ILE A 250 -7.34 -2.43 13.58
C ILE A 250 -8.56 -2.26 14.49
N GLU A 251 -8.69 -1.10 15.15
CA GLU A 251 -9.84 -0.79 16.01
C GLU A 251 -11.19 -0.87 15.26
N GLY A 252 -11.27 -0.30 14.05
CA GLY A 252 -12.47 -0.33 13.25
C GLY A 252 -12.89 -1.74 12.84
N VAL A 253 -11.92 -2.62 12.53
CA VAL A 253 -12.20 -4.05 12.28
C VAL A 253 -12.64 -4.75 13.56
N LEU A 254 -11.95 -4.52 14.68
CA LEU A 254 -12.30 -5.14 15.97
C LEU A 254 -13.73 -4.80 16.42
N GLN A 255 -14.19 -3.57 16.18
CA GLN A 255 -15.55 -3.14 16.48
C GLN A 255 -16.61 -3.76 15.57
N GLY A 256 -16.23 -4.20 14.36
CA GLY A 256 -17.13 -4.81 13.38
C GLY A 256 -17.27 -6.33 13.53
N LEU A 257 -16.35 -6.97 14.25
CA LEU A 257 -16.33 -8.43 14.47
C LEU A 257 -17.04 -8.81 15.77
N SER A 258 -17.57 -10.03 15.81
CA SER A 258 -18.13 -10.59 17.05
C SER A 258 -17.04 -10.91 18.07
N GLU A 259 -17.37 -10.89 19.37
CA GLU A 259 -16.42 -11.25 20.44
C GLU A 259 -15.84 -12.66 20.25
N GLU A 260 -16.65 -13.62 19.78
CA GLU A 260 -16.21 -14.98 19.48
C GLU A 260 -15.11 -15.02 18.42
N VAL A 261 -15.20 -14.17 17.40
CA VAL A 261 -14.20 -14.06 16.33
C VAL A 261 -12.95 -13.33 16.82
N VAL A 262 -13.12 -12.25 17.58
CA VAL A 262 -12.01 -11.49 18.17
C VAL A 262 -11.17 -12.36 19.10
N ASP A 263 -11.81 -13.13 19.97
CA ASP A 263 -11.16 -14.05 20.90
C ASP A 263 -10.61 -15.28 20.19
N GLY A 264 -11.39 -15.87 19.25
CA GLY A 264 -11.00 -17.05 18.48
C GLY A 264 -9.75 -16.83 17.63
N TYR A 265 -9.53 -15.60 17.15
CA TYR A 265 -8.34 -15.21 16.40
C TYR A 265 -7.34 -14.36 17.21
N ARG A 266 -7.55 -14.20 18.52
CA ARG A 266 -6.67 -13.48 19.46
C ARG A 266 -6.30 -12.06 18.98
N LEU A 267 -7.23 -11.37 18.33
CA LEU A 267 -6.95 -10.08 17.68
C LEU A 267 -6.58 -8.97 18.66
N LEU A 268 -6.98 -9.08 19.93
CA LEU A 268 -6.60 -8.13 20.98
C LEU A 268 -5.10 -8.10 21.25
N GLU A 269 -4.37 -9.18 20.97
CA GLU A 269 -2.92 -9.22 21.13
C GLU A 269 -2.20 -8.36 20.08
N LEU A 270 -2.85 -8.10 18.93
CA LEU A 270 -2.31 -7.26 17.85
C LEU A 270 -2.32 -5.77 18.18
N ALA A 271 -3.22 -5.31 19.05
CA ALA A 271 -3.29 -3.91 19.48
C ALA A 271 -2.12 -3.51 20.41
N SER A 272 -1.34 -4.49 20.88
CA SER A 272 -0.17 -4.28 21.73
C SER A 272 1.17 -4.29 20.97
N VAL A 273 1.14 -4.55 19.66
CA VAL A 273 2.30 -4.53 18.75
C VAL A 273 2.66 -3.08 18.41
#